data_AF-F4HIZ0-F1
#
_entry.id   AF-F4HIZ0-F1
#
_cell.length_a   1.000
_cell.length_b   1.000
_cell.length_c   1.000
_cell.angle_alpha   90.00
_cell.angle_beta   90.00
_cell.angle_gamma   90.00
#
_symmetry.space_group_name_H-M   'P 1'
#
loop_
_entity.id
_entity.type
_entity.pdbx_description
1 polymer ?
#
loop_
_entity_poly.entity_id
_entity_poly.type
_entity_poly.pdbx_seq_one_letter_code
_entity_poly.pdbx_strand_id
1 'polypeptide(L)'
;MIVCGEKKRPGGKLVKVCLNVEDGIVKGVLITGDFFVDPGEEFEKIIERLERIEVPIEYIEEEIRNAFMELNDRIFGIGIEEIIEATRKALNELNK
;
A
#
# COMPACT_ATOMS: atom_id res chain seq x y z
N MET A 1 -14.70 7.15 3.31
CA MET A 1 -14.22 6.64 4.63
C MET A 1 -12.77 6.25 4.53
N ILE A 2 -11.99 6.38 5.61
CA ILE A 2 -10.59 5.97 5.62
C ILE A 2 -10.45 4.71 6.47
N VAL A 3 -9.88 3.65 5.89
CA VAL A 3 -9.53 2.41 6.59
C VAL A 3 -8.04 2.17 6.51
N CYS A 4 -7.45 1.61 7.56
CA CYS A 4 -6.01 1.35 7.60
C CYS A 4 -5.72 -0.05 8.12
N GLY A 5 -4.64 -0.64 7.59
CA GLY A 5 -4.10 -1.91 8.05
C GLY A 5 -2.58 -1.82 8.22
N GLU A 6 -2.06 -2.57 9.18
CA GLU A 6 -0.63 -2.59 9.49
C GLU A 6 -0.04 -4.00 9.48
N LYS A 7 1.20 -4.10 9.02
CA LYS A 7 2.02 -5.31 9.10
C LYS A 7 3.34 -5.01 9.80
N LYS A 8 3.53 -5.66 10.96
CA LYS A 8 4.77 -5.65 11.73
C LYS A 8 5.63 -6.85 11.38
N ARG A 9 6.95 -6.66 11.32
CA ARG A 9 7.94 -7.73 11.21
C ARG A 9 8.78 -7.87 12.47
N PRO A 10 9.36 -9.05 12.72
CA PRO A 10 10.47 -9.19 13.65
C PRO A 10 11.57 -8.17 13.34
N GLY A 11 12.16 -7.58 14.38
CA GLY A 11 13.13 -6.49 14.22
C GLY A 11 12.53 -5.08 14.17
N GLY A 12 11.23 -4.94 14.45
CA GLY A 12 10.59 -3.63 14.70
C GLY A 12 10.09 -2.91 13.46
N LYS A 13 10.33 -3.44 12.25
CA LYS A 13 9.87 -2.82 11.00
C LYS A 13 8.36 -2.90 10.86
N LEU A 14 7.74 -1.81 10.42
CA LEU A 14 6.30 -1.70 10.21
C LEU A 14 6.00 -1.15 8.82
N VAL A 15 4.93 -1.63 8.19
CA VAL A 15 4.24 -0.94 7.11
C VAL A 15 2.79 -0.73 7.48
N LYS A 16 2.25 0.41 7.07
CA LYS A 16 0.85 0.78 7.20
C LYS A 16 0.33 1.26 5.85
N VAL A 17 -0.80 0.70 5.47
CA VAL A 17 -1.54 1.10 4.27
C VAL A 17 -2.87 1.68 4.72
N CYS A 18 -3.22 2.85 4.22
CA CYS A 18 -4.52 3.47 4.41
C CYS A 18 -5.19 3.67 3.06
N LEU A 19 -6.47 3.30 2.97
CA LEU A 19 -7.30 3.42 1.78
C LEU A 19 -8.38 4.47 2.04
N ASN A 20 -8.53 5.43 1.14
CA ASN A 20 -9.69 6.30 1.11
C ASN A 20 -10.75 5.66 0.21
N VAL A 21 -11.87 5.23 0.77
CA VAL A 21 -12.92 4.48 0.07
C VAL A 21 -14.23 5.27 0.05
N GLU A 22 -14.81 5.45 -1.12
CA GLU A 22 -16.10 6.13 -1.33
C GLU A 22 -16.93 5.30 -2.32
N ASP A 23 -18.14 4.90 -1.92
CA ASP A 23 -19.07 4.11 -2.74
C ASP A 23 -18.45 2.86 -3.39
N GLY A 24 -17.62 2.14 -2.64
CA GLY A 24 -16.93 0.93 -3.13
C GLY A 24 -15.73 1.21 -4.05
N ILE A 25 -15.35 2.48 -4.23
CA ILE A 25 -14.19 2.91 -5.01
C ILE A 25 -13.10 3.40 -4.06
N VAL A 26 -11.89 2.87 -4.21
CA VAL A 26 -10.69 3.44 -3.61
C VAL A 26 -10.33 4.70 -4.39
N LYS A 27 -10.34 5.85 -3.70
CA LYS A 27 -10.04 7.20 -4.20
C LYS A 27 -8.61 7.68 -3.88
N GLY A 28 -7.80 6.80 -3.28
CA GLY A 28 -6.43 7.10 -2.90
C GLY A 28 -5.88 6.10 -1.90
N VAL A 29 -4.56 5.89 -1.97
CA VAL A 29 -3.81 5.02 -1.07
C VAL A 29 -2.64 5.78 -0.47
N LEU A 30 -2.48 5.67 0.84
CA LEU A 30 -1.31 6.14 1.57
C LEU A 30 -0.53 4.94 2.11
N ILE A 31 0.76 4.85 1.79
CA ILE A 31 1.67 3.80 2.25
C ILE A 31 2.78 4.45 3.06
N THR A 32 2.93 4.02 4.31
CA THR A 32 3.95 4.52 5.24
C THR A 32 4.63 3.35 5.94
N GLY A 33 5.87 3.53 6.39
CA GLY A 33 6.57 2.49 7.13
C GLY A 33 8.07 2.69 7.24
N ASP A 34 8.73 1.71 7.85
CA ASP A 34 10.17 1.68 8.08
C ASP A 34 10.89 0.96 6.92
N PHE A 35 10.89 1.60 5.76
CA PHE A 35 11.54 1.07 4.55
C PHE A 35 12.13 2.17 3.70
N PHE A 36 13.00 1.75 2.79
CA PHE A 36 13.74 2.63 1.90
C PHE A 36 13.61 2.11 0.48
N VAL A 37 13.48 3.01 -0.49
CA VAL A 37 13.53 2.68 -1.92
C VAL A 37 14.69 3.45 -2.54
N ASP A 38 15.49 2.77 -3.36
CA ASP A 38 16.62 3.38 -4.07
C ASP A 38 16.53 3.12 -5.58
N PRO A 39 16.43 4.15 -6.44
CA PRO A 39 16.34 5.58 -6.09
C PRO A 39 14.95 5.96 -5.53
N GLY A 40 14.93 6.90 -4.58
CA GLY A 40 13.69 7.36 -3.92
C GLY A 40 12.68 8.02 -4.87
N GLU A 41 13.16 8.64 -5.95
CA GLU A 41 12.34 9.32 -6.97
C GLU A 41 11.32 8.37 -7.64
N GLU A 42 11.67 7.10 -7.80
CA GLU A 42 10.75 6.11 -8.38
C GLU A 42 9.63 5.74 -7.40
N PHE A 43 9.92 5.75 -6.10
CA PHE A 43 8.90 5.57 -5.07
C PHE A 43 7.94 6.76 -5.00
N GLU A 44 8.46 7.98 -5.11
CA GLU A 44 7.63 9.20 -5.15
C GLU A 44 6.61 9.15 -6.30
N LYS A 45 7.03 8.78 -7.51
CA LYS A 45 6.13 8.63 -8.67
C LYS A 45 5.02 7.61 -8.43
N ILE A 46 5.35 6.47 -7.79
CA ILE A 46 4.38 5.43 -7.48
C ILE A 46 3.39 5.89 -6.42
N ILE A 47 3.86 6.55 -5.36
CA ILE A 47 2.99 7.09 -4.31
C ILE A 47 2.08 8.18 -4.88
N GLU A 48 2.59 9.12 -5.68
CA GLU A 48 1.77 10.16 -6.32
C GLU A 48 0.65 9.59 -7.21
N ARG A 49 0.93 8.47 -7.88
CA ARG A 49 -0.07 7.73 -8.69
C ARG A 49 -1.11 7.08 -7.80
N LEU A 50 -0.67 6.39 -6.74
CA LEU A 50 -1.54 5.67 -5.81
C LEU A 50 -2.39 6.61 -4.94
N GLU A 51 -1.90 7.80 -4.60
CA GLU A 51 -2.66 8.84 -3.87
C GLU A 51 -3.88 9.35 -4.66
N ARG A 52 -3.84 9.26 -5.99
CA ARG A 52 -4.90 9.73 -6.90
C ARG A 52 -5.63 8.60 -7.60
N ILE A 53 -5.40 7.36 -7.18
CA ILE A 53 -6.00 6.20 -7.83
C ILE A 53 -7.51 6.21 -7.65
N GLU A 54 -8.23 5.80 -8.70
CA GLU A 54 -9.66 5.55 -8.66
C GLU A 54 -9.95 4.15 -9.19
N VAL A 55 -10.10 3.18 -8.30
CA VAL A 55 -10.37 1.79 -8.68
C VAL A 55 -11.36 1.12 -7.72
N PRO A 56 -12.20 0.19 -8.18
CA PRO A 56 -13.02 -0.62 -7.28
C PRO A 56 -12.17 -1.36 -6.25
N ILE A 57 -12.71 -1.52 -5.04
CA ILE A 57 -11.99 -2.14 -3.90
C ILE A 57 -11.45 -3.54 -4.22
N GLU A 58 -12.09 -4.31 -5.10
CA GLU A 58 -11.66 -5.64 -5.51
C GLU A 58 -10.37 -5.65 -6.34
N TYR A 59 -10.00 -4.52 -6.96
CA TYR A 59 -8.80 -4.41 -7.79
C TYR A 59 -7.61 -3.80 -7.05
N ILE A 60 -7.79 -3.27 -5.84
CA ILE A 60 -6.74 -2.49 -5.18
C ILE A 60 -5.48 -3.30 -4.86
N GLU A 61 -5.62 -4.58 -4.51
CA GLU A 61 -4.46 -5.45 -4.29
C GLU A 61 -3.63 -5.64 -5.56
N GLU A 62 -4.29 -5.82 -6.71
CA GLU A 62 -3.63 -5.98 -8.00
C GLU A 62 -2.93 -4.68 -8.41
N GLU A 63 -3.59 -3.53 -8.25
CA GLU A 63 -3.01 -2.22 -8.54
C GLU A 63 -1.76 -1.94 -7.70
N ILE A 64 -1.79 -2.26 -6.40
CA ILE A 64 -0.62 -2.13 -5.53
C ILE A 64 0.48 -3.11 -5.96
N ARG A 65 0.15 -4.37 -6.30
CA ARG A 65 1.16 -5.31 -6.81
C ARG A 65 1.83 -4.79 -8.07
N ASN A 66 1.04 -4.33 -9.04
CA ASN A 66 1.54 -3.79 -10.30
C ASN A 66 2.38 -2.54 -10.08
N ALA A 67 1.99 -1.66 -9.15
CA ALA A 67 2.76 -0.48 -8.79
C ALA A 67 4.15 -0.82 -8.25
N PHE A 68 4.26 -1.82 -7.39
CA PHE A 68 5.52 -2.15 -6.74
C PHE A 68 6.34 -3.22 -7.49
N MET A 69 5.79 -3.88 -8.51
CA MET A 69 6.51 -4.90 -9.29
C MET A 69 7.79 -4.35 -9.93
N GLU A 70 7.74 -3.10 -10.40
CA GLU A 70 8.89 -2.39 -10.98
C GLU A 70 9.97 -2.00 -9.95
N LEU A 71 9.63 -2.05 -8.65
CA LEU A 71 10.50 -1.69 -7.53
C LEU A 71 10.98 -2.90 -6.72
N ASN A 72 10.62 -4.13 -7.07
CA ASN A 72 10.76 -5.28 -6.16
C ASN A 72 12.22 -5.51 -5.69
N ASP A 73 13.21 -5.24 -6.54
CA ASP A 73 14.64 -5.33 -6.23
C ASP A 73 15.24 -4.06 -5.58
N ARG A 74 14.42 -3.00 -5.44
CA ARG A 74 14.81 -1.66 -4.97
C ARG A 74 14.21 -1.29 -3.62
N ILE A 75 13.33 -2.12 -3.05
CA ILE A 75 12.74 -1.89 -1.73
C ILE A 75 13.54 -2.63 -0.67
N PHE A 76 14.02 -1.87 0.32
CA PHE A 76 14.79 -2.37 1.43
C PHE A 76 13.99 -2.27 2.73
N GLY A 77 13.92 -3.40 3.44
CA GLY A 77 13.36 -3.48 4.79
C GLY A 77 11.95 -4.03 4.90
N ILE A 78 11.21 -4.10 3.80
CA ILE A 78 9.95 -4.85 3.66
C ILE A 78 9.84 -5.33 2.21
N GLY A 79 9.15 -6.44 1.97
CA GLY A 79 8.75 -6.87 0.64
C GLY A 79 7.31 -6.50 0.28
N ILE A 80 6.98 -6.67 -1.00
CA ILE A 80 5.65 -6.38 -1.54
C ILE A 80 4.55 -7.14 -0.78
N GLU A 81 4.82 -8.39 -0.38
CA GLU A 81 3.82 -9.21 0.34
C GLU A 81 3.38 -8.60 1.67
N GLU A 82 4.25 -7.90 2.40
CA GLU A 82 3.83 -7.23 3.62
C GLU A 82 2.99 -5.98 3.36
N ILE A 83 3.22 -5.28 2.23
CA ILE A 83 2.36 -4.17 1.77
C ILE A 83 0.97 -4.72 1.45
N ILE A 84 0.90 -5.85 0.75
CA ILE A 84 -0.38 -6.49 0.40
C ILE A 84 -1.09 -7.03 1.64
N GLU A 85 -0.37 -7.59 2.61
CA GLU A 85 -0.99 -8.01 3.87
C GLU A 85 -1.56 -6.82 4.66
N ALA A 86 -0.84 -5.69 4.69
CA ALA A 86 -1.37 -4.46 5.28
C ALA A 86 -2.61 -3.93 4.52
N THR A 87 -2.61 -4.03 3.19
CA THR A 87 -3.77 -3.68 2.35
C THR A 87 -4.98 -4.55 2.67
N ARG A 88 -4.81 -5.88 2.76
CA ARG A 88 -5.85 -6.84 3.16
C ARG A 88 -6.44 -6.50 4.52
N LYS A 89 -5.58 -6.15 5.48
CA LYS A 89 -6.03 -5.73 6.81
C LYS A 89 -6.86 -4.45 6.74
N ALA A 90 -6.48 -3.48 5.92
CA ALA A 90 -7.29 -2.28 5.71
C ALA A 90 -8.67 -2.62 5.12
N LEU A 91 -8.72 -3.48 4.09
CA LEU A 91 -9.97 -3.94 3.48
C LEU A 91 -10.87 -4.68 4.48
N ASN A 92 -10.30 -5.49 5.37
CA ASN A 92 -11.07 -6.19 6.40
C ASN A 92 -11.76 -5.24 7.39
N GLU A 93 -11.26 -4.01 7.58
CA GLU A 93 -11.94 -3.01 8.41
C GLU A 93 -13.21 -2.44 7.74
N LEU A 94 -13.41 -2.62 6.43
CA LEU A 94 -14.65 -2.23 5.74
C LEU A 94 -15.84 -3.13 6.09
N ASN A 95 -15.56 -4.36 6.57
CA ASN A 95 -16.57 -5.37 6.88
C ASN A 95 -16.90 -5.45 8.38
N LYS A 96 -16.38 -4.52 9.20
CA LYS A 96 -16.64 -4.44 10.63
C LYS A 96 -17.68 -3.37 10.94
#